data_AF-A0A2B7WTU0-F1
#
_entry.id   AF-A0A2B7WTU0-F1
#
_cell.length_a   1.000
_cell.length_b   1.000
_cell.length_c   1.000
_cell.angle_alpha   90.00
_cell.angle_beta   90.00
_cell.angle_gamma   90.00
#
_symmetry.space_group_name_H-M   'P 1'
#
loop_
_entity.id
_entity.type
_entity.pdbx_description
1 polymer ?
#
loop_
_entity_poly.entity_id
_entity_poly.type
_entity_poly.pdbx_seq_one_letter_code
_entity_poly.pdbx_strand_id
1 'polypeptide(L)'
;MSYHVYRVSSVGMPRDHHAIFVELNPDQSGHIYQVTGNIQNGMVFEDKPGIPPEKDPTFSGKSLIGTVLISDYERSFKNICFSVEPPKKQFDGPRRLYPHQPIRRCQEWTVETIQALVVGRCESPTLRAMPIKISSLQNNVEASLEGQWTKGRLSYRKTSHDLHAKLHNIPVTWNFHPIPPFLFFFSAVLSSDQ
;
A
#
# COMPACT_ATOMS: atom_id res chain seq x y z
N MET A 1 21.11 16.34 -9.72
CA MET A 1 20.21 16.78 -8.63
C MET A 1 18.96 15.90 -8.65
N SER A 2 18.30 15.71 -7.51
CA SER A 2 17.11 14.88 -7.37
C SER A 2 16.16 15.45 -6.34
N TYR A 3 14.86 15.19 -6.50
CA TYR A 3 13.83 15.53 -5.52
C TYR A 3 13.56 14.35 -4.58
N HIS A 4 13.21 14.65 -3.34
CA HIS A 4 12.77 13.64 -2.39
C HIS A 4 11.28 13.35 -2.59
N VAL A 5 10.93 12.07 -2.56
CA VAL A 5 9.57 11.59 -2.72
C VAL A 5 9.13 10.90 -1.44
N TYR A 6 8.00 11.32 -0.91
CA TYR A 6 7.43 10.82 0.34
C TYR A 6 6.03 10.26 0.11
N ARG A 7 5.67 9.25 0.89
CA ARG A 7 4.26 8.94 1.17
C ARG A 7 3.83 9.75 2.37
N VAL A 8 2.82 10.59 2.21
CA VAL A 8 2.19 11.37 3.29
C VAL A 8 0.89 10.69 3.71
N SER A 9 0.63 10.67 5.01
CA SER A 9 -0.63 10.27 5.60
C SER A 9 -1.28 11.47 6.28
N SER A 10 -2.55 11.70 5.97
CA SER A 10 -3.41 12.68 6.62
C SER A 10 -4.55 11.98 7.32
N VAL A 11 -4.97 12.52 8.47
CA VAL A 11 -6.08 12.00 9.26
C VAL A 11 -7.33 11.90 8.40
N GLY A 12 -7.93 10.71 8.39
CA GLY A 12 -9.15 10.41 7.63
C GLY A 12 -10.04 9.42 8.36
N MET A 13 -11.33 9.43 8.01
CA MET A 13 -12.32 8.51 8.56
C MET A 13 -12.94 7.65 7.45
N PRO A 14 -13.08 6.32 7.63
CA PRO A 14 -12.64 5.50 8.76
C PRO A 14 -11.15 5.11 8.72
N ARG A 15 -10.41 5.61 7.71
CA ARG A 15 -8.99 5.34 7.51
C ARG A 15 -8.30 6.61 7.04
N ASP A 16 -7.02 6.72 7.35
CA ASP A 16 -6.17 7.81 6.88
C ASP A 16 -6.15 7.90 5.35
N HIS A 17 -6.04 9.14 4.88
CA HIS A 17 -5.81 9.46 3.49
C HIS A 17 -4.33 9.40 3.18
N HIS A 18 -3.95 8.71 2.09
CA HIS A 18 -2.57 8.64 1.65
C HIS A 18 -2.37 9.42 0.34
N ALA A 19 -1.23 10.09 0.25
CA ALA A 19 -0.81 10.83 -0.93
C ALA A 19 0.69 10.65 -1.18
N ILE A 20 1.13 10.96 -2.39
CA ILE A 20 2.55 11.06 -2.75
C ILE A 20 2.91 12.54 -2.76
N PHE A 21 3.95 12.91 -2.02
CA PHE A 21 4.49 14.27 -1.98
C PHE A 21 5.90 14.27 -2.57
N VAL A 22 6.17 15.21 -3.46
CA VAL A 22 7.50 15.46 -4.01
C VAL A 22 7.97 16.82 -3.53
N GLU A 23 9.07 16.84 -2.79
CA GLU A 23 9.67 18.07 -2.28
C GLU A 23 10.51 18.71 -3.38
N LEU A 24 10.07 19.86 -3.90
CA LEU A 24 10.66 20.50 -5.07
C LEU A 24 11.50 21.72 -4.71
N ASN A 25 11.16 22.40 -3.61
CA ASN A 25 11.65 23.72 -3.29
C ASN A 25 12.49 23.70 -1.99
N PRO A 26 13.44 24.64 -1.82
CA PRO A 26 14.26 24.74 -0.61
C PRO A 26 13.47 25.03 0.68
N ASP A 27 12.26 25.57 0.56
CA ASP A 27 11.34 25.82 1.68
C ASP A 27 10.54 24.58 2.09
N GLN A 28 10.91 23.41 1.56
CA GLN A 28 10.26 22.11 1.75
C GLN A 28 8.85 22.02 1.16
N SER A 29 8.43 23.04 0.39
CA SER A 29 7.21 22.95 -0.42
C SER A 29 7.47 22.12 -1.68
N GLY A 30 6.39 21.74 -2.35
CA GLY A 30 6.52 20.92 -3.53
C GLY A 30 5.19 20.59 -4.16
N HIS A 31 4.97 19.30 -4.40
CA HIS A 31 3.87 18.84 -5.22
C HIS A 31 3.20 17.62 -4.61
N ILE A 32 1.87 17.60 -4.62
CA ILE A 32 1.05 16.50 -4.10
C ILE A 32 0.36 15.80 -5.25
N TYR A 33 0.44 14.47 -5.23
CA TYR A 33 -0.28 13.55 -6.10
C TYR A 33 -1.17 12.67 -5.24
N GLN A 34 -2.47 12.73 -5.49
CA GLN A 34 -3.45 12.02 -4.66
C GLN A 34 -4.67 11.62 -5.47
N VAL A 35 -5.49 10.76 -4.87
CA VAL A 35 -6.86 10.54 -5.34
C VAL A 35 -7.84 10.90 -4.23
N THR A 36 -8.81 11.75 -4.54
CA THR A 36 -9.80 12.25 -3.59
C THR A 36 -11.19 11.73 -3.97
N GLY A 37 -12.11 11.67 -3.01
CA GLY A 37 -13.45 11.12 -3.21
C GLY A 37 -13.72 9.89 -2.35
N ASN A 38 -14.68 9.06 -2.74
CA ASN A 38 -15.10 7.91 -1.93
C ASN A 38 -15.57 6.74 -2.80
N ILE A 39 -15.74 5.57 -2.18
CA ILE A 39 -16.11 4.35 -2.92
C ILE A 39 -17.56 4.35 -3.46
N GLN A 40 -18.41 5.27 -2.99
CA GLN A 40 -19.82 5.40 -3.41
C GLN A 40 -19.96 6.27 -4.67
N ASN A 41 -19.11 7.28 -4.84
CA ASN A 41 -19.15 8.21 -5.96
C ASN A 41 -17.98 8.00 -6.95
N GLY A 42 -16.97 7.24 -6.54
CA GLY A 42 -15.68 7.18 -7.21
C GLY A 42 -14.69 8.20 -6.67
N MET A 43 -13.46 8.05 -7.10
CA MET A 43 -12.34 8.92 -6.75
C MET A 43 -11.74 9.54 -8.00
N VAL A 44 -11.16 10.71 -7.84
CA VAL A 44 -10.57 11.52 -8.90
C VAL A 44 -9.12 11.80 -8.57
N PHE A 45 -8.25 11.69 -9.58
CA PHE A 45 -6.85 12.06 -9.45
C PHE A 45 -6.69 13.58 -9.34
N GLU A 46 -5.84 14.01 -8.42
CA GLU A 46 -5.40 15.38 -8.27
C GLU A 46 -3.88 15.46 -8.31
N ASP A 47 -3.40 16.39 -9.12
CA ASP A 47 -2.04 16.90 -9.22
C ASP A 47 -2.13 18.37 -8.80
N LYS A 48 -1.47 18.75 -7.70
CA LYS A 48 -1.45 20.15 -7.24
C LYS A 48 -0.18 20.55 -6.49
N PRO A 49 0.17 21.85 -6.46
CA PRO A 49 1.17 22.37 -5.54
C PRO A 49 0.81 22.07 -4.08
N GLY A 50 1.82 21.73 -3.27
CA GLY A 50 1.67 21.39 -1.87
C GLY A 50 2.57 22.22 -0.96
N ILE A 51 2.02 22.65 0.18
CA ILE A 51 2.81 23.16 1.30
C ILE A 51 3.60 22.00 1.96
N PRO A 52 4.62 22.29 2.79
CA PRO A 52 5.25 21.26 3.60
C PRO A 52 4.19 20.46 4.37
N PRO A 53 4.17 19.11 4.26
CA PRO A 53 3.12 18.28 4.87
C PRO A 53 2.92 18.54 6.37
N GLU A 54 4.00 18.81 7.10
CA GLU A 54 3.98 19.09 8.54
C GLU A 54 3.19 20.35 8.92
N LYS A 55 2.92 21.23 7.96
CA LYS A 55 2.11 22.44 8.16
C LYS A 55 0.62 22.22 7.88
N ASP A 56 0.24 21.07 7.34
CA ASP A 56 -1.16 20.72 7.12
C ASP A 56 -1.82 20.33 8.46
N PRO A 57 -2.96 20.94 8.85
CA PRO A 57 -3.65 20.59 10.10
C PRO A 57 -4.10 19.13 10.18
N THR A 58 -4.27 18.46 9.03
CA THR A 58 -4.67 17.06 8.93
C THR A 58 -3.47 16.12 8.90
N PHE A 59 -2.24 16.60 8.99
CA PHE A 59 -1.04 15.78 8.91
C PHE A 59 -0.98 14.72 10.02
N SER A 60 -0.79 13.47 9.63
CA SER A 60 -0.60 12.33 10.53
C SER A 60 0.84 11.80 10.45
N GLY A 61 1.48 11.87 9.28
CA GLY A 61 2.88 11.47 9.13
C GLY A 61 3.39 11.50 7.70
N LYS A 62 4.71 11.34 7.53
CA LYS A 62 5.32 11.10 6.22
C LYS A 62 6.42 10.05 6.30
N SER A 63 6.66 9.36 5.19
CA SER A 63 7.73 8.38 5.05
C SER A 63 8.43 8.57 3.72
N LEU A 64 9.76 8.61 3.72
CA LEU A 64 10.55 8.71 2.50
C LEU A 64 10.44 7.39 1.73
N ILE A 65 10.00 7.48 0.47
CA ILE A 65 9.89 6.30 -0.42
C ILE A 65 11.00 6.26 -1.48
N GLY A 66 11.68 7.38 -1.73
CA GLY A 66 12.86 7.42 -2.57
C GLY A 66 13.18 8.82 -3.11
N THR A 67 13.96 8.85 -4.19
CA THR A 67 14.31 10.09 -4.89
C THR A 67 14.02 9.98 -6.39
N VAL A 68 13.77 11.11 -7.04
CA VAL A 68 13.57 11.18 -8.50
C VAL A 68 14.54 12.21 -9.09
N LEU A 69 15.21 11.86 -10.18
CA LEU A 69 16.07 12.80 -10.89
C LEU A 69 15.24 13.95 -11.44
N ILE A 70 15.76 15.17 -11.39
CA ILE A 70 15.06 16.36 -11.91
C ILE A 70 14.69 16.16 -13.39
N SER A 71 15.57 15.52 -14.17
CA SER A 71 15.34 15.19 -15.59
C SER A 71 14.14 14.27 -15.83
N ASP A 72 13.82 13.41 -14.86
CA ASP A 72 12.83 12.35 -14.99
C ASP A 72 11.49 12.75 -14.35
N TYR A 73 11.47 13.81 -13.55
CA TYR A 73 10.30 14.25 -12.81
C TYR A 73 9.14 14.68 -13.73
N GLU A 74 9.40 15.63 -14.63
CA GLU A 74 8.36 16.22 -15.48
C GLU A 74 7.74 15.21 -16.45
N ARG A 75 8.55 14.28 -16.99
CA ARG A 75 8.09 13.32 -17.99
C ARG A 75 7.72 11.98 -17.37
N SER A 76 8.69 11.28 -16.79
CA SER A 76 8.51 9.88 -16.39
C SER A 76 7.69 9.75 -15.11
N PHE A 77 8.00 10.55 -14.09
CA PHE A 77 7.33 10.46 -12.78
C PHE A 77 5.85 10.85 -12.86
N LYS A 78 5.55 12.00 -13.46
CA LYS A 78 4.16 12.47 -13.66
C LYS A 78 3.35 11.47 -14.49
N ASN A 79 3.92 10.94 -15.57
CA ASN A 79 3.25 9.94 -16.40
C ASN A 79 2.93 8.65 -15.64
N ILE A 80 3.82 8.18 -14.77
CA ILE A 80 3.54 7.00 -13.92
C ILE A 80 2.43 7.29 -12.91
N CYS A 81 2.42 8.47 -12.29
CA CYS A 81 1.34 8.83 -11.36
C CYS A 81 -0.02 8.92 -12.08
N PHE A 82 -0.04 9.41 -13.32
CA PHE A 82 -1.24 9.50 -14.14
C PHE A 82 -1.70 8.14 -14.70
N SER A 83 -0.78 7.21 -14.97
CA SER A 83 -1.12 5.92 -15.58
C SER A 83 -1.82 4.95 -14.62
N VAL A 84 -1.69 5.14 -13.30
CA VAL A 84 -2.43 4.37 -12.31
C VAL A 84 -3.83 4.94 -12.17
N GLU A 85 -4.83 4.20 -12.67
CA GLU A 85 -6.22 4.65 -12.68
C GLU A 85 -6.75 4.90 -11.26
N PRO A 86 -7.45 6.04 -11.04
CA PRO A 86 -8.16 6.30 -9.80
C PRO A 86 -9.25 5.25 -9.52
N PRO A 87 -9.54 4.94 -8.24
CA PRO A 87 -10.62 4.04 -7.90
C PRO A 87 -11.98 4.53 -8.41
N LYS A 88 -12.61 3.74 -9.30
CA LYS A 88 -13.98 3.99 -9.77
C LYS A 88 -15.03 3.85 -8.67
N LYS A 89 -16.25 4.33 -8.92
CA LYS A 89 -17.45 4.03 -8.11
C LYS A 89 -17.58 2.52 -7.95
N GLN A 90 -17.64 2.03 -6.72
CA GLN A 90 -17.62 0.60 -6.40
C GLN A 90 -18.91 0.11 -5.72
N PHE A 91 -19.68 1.02 -5.17
CA PHE A 91 -20.96 0.74 -4.51
C PHE A 91 -22.07 1.60 -5.08
N ASP A 92 -23.28 1.10 -4.98
CA ASP A 92 -24.51 1.80 -5.30
C ASP A 92 -25.49 1.59 -4.14
N GLY A 93 -25.43 2.51 -3.18
CA GLY A 93 -26.03 2.30 -1.86
C GLY A 93 -25.35 1.12 -1.14
N PRO A 94 -26.10 0.11 -0.68
CA PRO A 94 -25.51 -1.08 -0.04
C PRO A 94 -24.96 -2.09 -1.06
N ARG A 95 -25.27 -1.96 -2.35
CA ARG A 95 -24.94 -2.95 -3.37
C ARG A 95 -23.52 -2.74 -3.90
N ARG A 96 -22.69 -3.79 -3.85
CA ARG A 96 -21.36 -3.79 -4.49
C ARG A 96 -21.51 -3.96 -6.00
N LEU A 97 -20.95 -3.03 -6.77
CA LEU A 97 -20.99 -3.04 -8.24
C LEU A 97 -20.06 -4.08 -8.86
N TYR A 98 -18.91 -4.31 -8.22
CA TYR A 98 -17.89 -5.27 -8.68
C TYR A 98 -17.57 -6.27 -7.57
N PRO A 99 -18.40 -7.33 -7.38
CA PRO A 99 -18.24 -8.28 -6.28
C PRO A 99 -16.91 -9.04 -6.28
N HIS A 100 -16.37 -9.32 -7.47
CA HIS A 100 -15.14 -10.10 -7.65
C HIS A 100 -13.85 -9.26 -7.69
N GLN A 101 -13.96 -7.93 -7.72
CA GLN A 101 -12.79 -7.04 -7.71
C GLN A 101 -12.55 -6.54 -6.28
N PRO A 102 -11.31 -6.50 -5.76
CA PRO A 102 -11.04 -5.97 -4.42
C PRO A 102 -11.49 -4.50 -4.30
N ILE A 103 -11.81 -4.08 -3.09
CA ILE A 103 -12.17 -2.68 -2.84
C ILE A 103 -10.88 -1.85 -2.92
N ARG A 104 -10.83 -0.85 -3.80
CA ARG A 104 -9.75 0.14 -3.88
C ARG A 104 -10.21 1.48 -3.33
N ARG A 105 -9.33 2.13 -2.57
CA ARG A 105 -9.42 3.50 -2.05
C ARG A 105 -8.13 4.24 -2.39
N CYS A 106 -7.95 5.43 -1.81
CA CYS A 106 -6.73 6.21 -1.97
C CYS A 106 -5.48 5.46 -1.53
N GLN A 107 -5.56 4.68 -0.44
CA GLN A 107 -4.43 3.91 0.05
C GLN A 107 -3.94 2.87 -0.95
N GLU A 108 -4.86 2.12 -1.58
CA GLU A 108 -4.53 1.13 -2.61
C GLU A 108 -3.96 1.79 -3.86
N TRP A 109 -4.54 2.92 -4.29
CA TRP A 109 -3.96 3.72 -5.38
C TRP A 109 -2.53 4.16 -5.06
N THR A 110 -2.28 4.72 -3.86
CA THR A 110 -0.94 5.15 -3.46
C THR A 110 0.05 3.98 -3.44
N VAL A 111 -0.33 2.81 -2.93
CA VAL A 111 0.54 1.63 -2.92
C VAL A 111 0.89 1.19 -4.34
N GLU A 112 -0.08 1.12 -5.23
CA GLU A 112 0.13 0.72 -6.63
C GLU A 112 0.98 1.75 -7.39
N THR A 113 0.78 3.04 -7.16
CA THR A 113 1.62 4.10 -7.75
C THR A 113 3.05 4.03 -7.25
N ILE A 114 3.26 3.80 -5.95
CA ILE A 114 4.61 3.59 -5.39
C ILE A 114 5.28 2.37 -6.04
N GLN A 115 4.55 1.28 -6.19
CA GLN A 115 5.08 0.09 -6.87
C GLN A 115 5.44 0.37 -8.33
N ALA A 116 4.57 1.07 -9.07
CA ALA A 116 4.83 1.46 -10.45
C ALA A 116 6.06 2.39 -10.58
N LEU A 117 6.24 3.31 -9.63
CA LEU A 117 7.43 4.17 -9.57
C LEU A 117 8.72 3.37 -9.34
N VAL A 118 8.67 2.33 -8.50
CA VAL A 118 9.81 1.44 -8.24
C VAL A 118 10.12 0.56 -9.45
N VAL A 119 9.10 -0.03 -10.09
CA VAL A 119 9.27 -0.87 -11.28
C VAL A 119 9.74 -0.05 -12.48
N GLY A 120 9.14 1.12 -12.73
CA GLY A 120 9.55 2.01 -13.81
C GLY A 120 10.99 2.51 -13.67
N ARG A 121 11.52 2.58 -12.43
CA ARG A 121 12.94 2.85 -12.19
C ARG A 121 13.85 1.70 -12.64
N CYS A 122 13.39 0.45 -12.55
CA CYS A 122 14.13 -0.74 -13.01
C CYS A 122 14.17 -0.85 -14.54
N GLU A 123 13.19 -0.26 -15.24
CA GLU A 123 13.11 -0.29 -16.71
C GLU A 123 13.90 0.85 -17.37
N SER A 124 14.31 1.88 -16.62
CA SER A 124 15.16 2.96 -17.12
C SER A 124 16.53 2.40 -17.59
N PRO A 125 16.97 2.68 -18.84
CA PRO A 125 18.21 2.12 -19.40
C PRO A 125 19.48 2.41 -18.59
N THR A 126 19.44 3.42 -17.72
CA THR A 126 20.61 3.91 -16.97
C THR A 126 20.91 3.13 -15.69
N LEU A 127 20.00 2.26 -15.22
CA LEU A 127 20.18 1.48 -13.98
C LEU A 127 20.14 -0.05 -14.19
N ARG A 128 20.44 -0.55 -15.40
CA ARG A 128 20.63 -1.98 -15.67
C ARG A 128 21.97 -2.54 -15.19
N ALA A 129 22.40 -2.16 -13.99
CA ALA A 129 23.64 -2.67 -13.43
C ALA A 129 23.61 -2.76 -11.90
N MET A 130 22.62 -3.45 -11.32
CA MET A 130 22.81 -4.08 -10.01
C MET A 130 22.10 -5.43 -9.94
N PRO A 131 22.82 -6.54 -9.64
CA PRO A 131 22.16 -7.77 -9.26
C PRO A 131 21.48 -7.55 -7.91
N ILE A 132 20.15 -7.68 -7.90
CA ILE A 132 19.38 -7.75 -6.66
C ILE A 132 19.79 -9.04 -5.95
N LYS A 133 20.61 -8.94 -4.90
CA LYS A 133 20.69 -9.99 -3.89
C LYS A 133 19.43 -9.85 -3.04
N ILE A 134 18.39 -10.59 -3.41
CA ILE A 134 17.31 -10.88 -2.47
C ILE A 134 17.94 -11.79 -1.43
N SER A 135 18.37 -11.24 -0.29
CA SER A 135 18.58 -12.06 0.90
C SER A 135 17.20 -12.55 1.31
N SER A 136 16.90 -13.78 0.93
CA SER A 136 15.81 -14.53 1.52
C SER A 136 15.97 -14.47 3.04
N LEU A 137 14.97 -13.94 3.73
CA LEU A 137 14.69 -14.41 5.09
C LEU A 137 14.19 -15.85 4.94
N GLN A 138 15.13 -16.76 4.64
CA GLN A 138 14.92 -18.18 4.81
C GLN A 138 15.09 -18.45 6.28
N ASN A 139 13.98 -18.88 6.88
CA ASN A 139 13.91 -19.44 8.21
C ASN A 139 15.10 -20.37 8.46
N ASN A 140 15.80 -20.12 9.57
CA ASN A 140 16.79 -21.04 10.12
C ASN A 140 16.12 -22.39 10.40
N VAL A 141 16.35 -23.36 9.52
CA VAL A 141 16.46 -24.76 9.93
C VAL A 141 17.76 -25.27 9.33
N GLU A 142 18.77 -25.27 10.20
CA GLU A 142 20.10 -25.78 9.96
C GLU A 142 20.01 -27.30 9.80
N ALA A 143 20.21 -27.79 8.58
CA ALA A 143 20.50 -29.19 8.32
C ALA A 143 21.78 -29.25 7.49
N SER A 144 22.89 -29.43 8.20
CA SER A 144 24.20 -29.75 7.67
C SER A 144 24.14 -31.05 6.86
N LEU A 145 24.48 -30.99 5.58
CA LEU A 145 24.95 -32.14 4.82
C LEU A 145 26.04 -31.68 3.84
N GLU A 146 27.28 -31.97 4.21
CA GLU A 146 28.39 -32.08 3.27
C GLU A 146 28.09 -33.16 2.23
N GLY A 147 28.46 -32.91 0.97
CA GLY A 147 28.31 -33.90 -0.10
C GLY A 147 29.02 -33.47 -1.38
N GLN A 148 30.18 -34.07 -1.61
CA GLN A 148 31.07 -33.90 -2.76
C GLN A 148 30.41 -34.21 -4.11
N TRP A 149 30.90 -33.52 -5.14
CA TRP A 149 30.57 -33.73 -6.55
C TRP A 149 31.23 -35.00 -7.10
N THR A 150 30.43 -35.96 -7.58
CA THR A 150 30.88 -36.90 -8.61
C THR A 150 29.81 -37.17 -9.67
N LYS A 151 30.25 -37.00 -10.92
CA LYS A 151 29.71 -37.40 -12.23
C LYS A 151 28.56 -38.42 -12.25
N GLY A 152 27.53 -38.10 -13.05
CA GLY A 152 26.96 -39.06 -14.00
C GLY A 152 25.46 -39.34 -13.90
N ARG A 153 24.77 -39.03 -15.01
CA ARG A 153 23.53 -39.65 -15.51
C ARG A 153 22.21 -39.28 -14.82
N LEU A 154 21.42 -38.48 -15.54
CA LEU A 154 19.97 -38.34 -15.31
C LEU A 154 19.29 -39.71 -15.43
N SER A 155 18.54 -40.08 -14.41
CA SER A 155 17.49 -41.10 -14.50
C SER A 155 16.29 -40.61 -13.69
N TYR A 156 15.19 -40.35 -14.38
CA TYR A 156 13.89 -40.07 -13.77
C TYR A 156 13.23 -41.41 -13.41
N ARG A 157 13.02 -41.68 -12.12
CA ARG A 157 12.05 -42.66 -11.64
C ARG A 157 11.18 -42.03 -10.56
N LYS A 158 9.90 -41.92 -10.86
CA LYS A 158 8.82 -41.64 -9.92
C LYS A 158 8.58 -42.92 -9.11
N THR A 159 8.67 -42.85 -7.79
CA THR A 159 8.06 -43.84 -6.90
C THR A 159 7.38 -43.10 -5.75
N SER A 160 6.05 -43.14 -5.78
CA SER A 160 5.20 -42.87 -4.64
C SER A 160 5.47 -43.89 -3.54
N HIS A 161 5.66 -43.45 -2.30
CA HIS A 161 5.02 -44.05 -1.13
C HIS A 161 5.25 -43.17 0.10
N ASP A 162 4.16 -42.91 0.80
CA ASP A 162 4.00 -42.62 2.23
C ASP A 162 4.90 -41.58 2.92
N LEU A 163 4.29 -40.42 3.18
CA LEU A 163 4.53 -39.70 4.42
C LEU A 163 3.19 -39.48 5.15
N HIS A 164 2.91 -40.43 6.04
CA HIS A 164 2.01 -40.30 7.16
C HIS A 164 2.65 -39.31 8.15
N ALA A 165 2.18 -38.06 8.21
CA ALA A 165 2.65 -37.06 9.17
C ALA A 165 1.48 -36.45 9.95
N LYS A 166 1.30 -37.01 11.16
CA LYS A 166 0.80 -36.39 12.40
C LYS A 166 0.29 -34.95 12.28
N LEU A 167 -1.04 -34.80 12.21
CA LEU A 167 -1.73 -33.63 12.71
C LEU A 167 -2.06 -33.89 14.20
N HIS A 168 -1.27 -33.31 15.10
CA HIS A 168 -1.64 -33.23 16.50
C HIS A 168 -2.59 -32.05 16.71
N ASN A 169 -3.72 -32.36 17.34
CA ASN A 169 -4.79 -31.47 17.77
C ASN A 169 -4.28 -30.28 18.60
N ILE A 170 -4.60 -29.06 18.16
CA ILE A 170 -4.57 -27.86 19.00
C ILE A 170 -6.03 -27.43 19.19
N PRO A 171 -6.59 -27.47 20.42
CA PRO A 171 -7.93 -26.93 20.67
C PRO A 171 -7.89 -25.40 20.65
N VAL A 172 -8.63 -24.79 19.72
CA VAL A 172 -8.89 -23.36 19.69
C VAL A 172 -10.10 -23.08 20.58
N THR A 173 -9.89 -22.46 21.74
CA THR A 173 -10.97 -21.96 22.61
C THR A 173 -11.38 -20.56 22.17
N TRP A 174 -12.65 -20.38 21.84
CA TRP A 174 -13.25 -19.08 21.53
C TRP A 174 -13.73 -18.41 22.82
N ASN A 175 -13.13 -17.29 23.21
CA ASN A 175 -13.69 -16.43 24.25
C ASN A 175 -14.63 -15.40 23.58
N PHE A 176 -15.93 -15.67 23.68
CA PHE A 176 -16.98 -14.68 23.39
C PHE A 176 -17.12 -13.75 24.60
N HIS A 177 -16.81 -12.47 24.41
CA HIS A 177 -17.27 -11.43 25.34
C HIS A 177 -18.61 -10.86 24.84
N PRO A 178 -19.70 -10.96 25.61
CA PRO A 178 -20.95 -10.29 25.28
C PRO A 178 -20.83 -8.77 25.53
N ILE A 179 -21.22 -7.99 24.52
CA ILE A 179 -21.40 -6.54 24.61
C ILE A 179 -22.70 -6.27 25.41
N PRO A 180 -22.69 -5.44 26.47
CA PRO A 180 -23.91 -5.05 27.14
C PRO A 180 -24.72 -4.03 26.30
N PRO A 181 -26.06 -4.11 26.31
CA PRO A 181 -26.91 -3.25 25.51
C PRO A 181 -27.36 -2.00 26.30
N PHE A 182 -27.66 -0.92 25.55
CA PHE A 182 -28.43 0.26 25.95
C PHE A 182 -27.87 1.20 27.03
N LEU A 183 -27.51 2.42 26.62
CA LEU A 183 -28.06 3.64 27.22
C LEU A 183 -28.41 4.62 26.10
N PHE A 184 -29.70 4.69 25.76
CA PHE A 184 -30.30 5.87 25.13
C PHE A 184 -30.30 6.98 26.18
N PHE A 185 -29.68 8.12 25.88
CA PHE A 185 -30.10 9.39 26.47
C PHE A 185 -30.81 10.20 25.40
N PHE A 186 -32.14 10.13 25.44
CA PHE A 186 -33.00 11.22 25.01
C PHE A 186 -32.87 12.34 26.05
N SER A 187 -32.55 13.56 25.62
CA SER A 187 -33.02 14.76 26.30
C SER A 187 -33.55 15.70 25.23
N ALA A 188 -34.87 15.81 25.20
CA ALA A 188 -35.59 16.83 24.48
C ALA A 188 -36.14 17.86 25.48
N VAL A 189 -36.26 19.09 24.99
CA VAL A 189 -37.11 20.20 25.47
C VAL A 189 -36.57 21.06 26.62
N LEU A 190 -36.24 22.30 26.29
CA LEU A 190 -37.04 23.46 26.76
C LEU A 190 -36.95 24.61 25.76
N SER A 191 -38.13 24.96 25.25
CA SER A 191 -38.47 26.21 24.59
C SER A 191 -38.47 27.34 25.63
N SER A 192 -37.95 28.52 25.28
CA SER A 192 -38.53 29.79 25.72
C SER A 192 -38.02 30.94 24.85
N ASP A 193 -38.97 31.75 24.39
CA ASP A 193 -38.79 33.06 23.74
C ASP A 193 -37.77 33.96 24.45
N GLN A 194 -36.96 34.66 23.64
CA GLN A 194 -36.94 36.14 23.60
C GLN A 194 -36.23 36.66 22.35
#